data_AF-A0A498J1S3-F1
#
_entry.id   AF-A0A498J1S3-F1
#
_cell.length_a   1.000
_cell.length_b   1.000
_cell.length_c   1.000
_cell.angle_alpha   90.00
_cell.angle_beta   90.00
_cell.angle_gamma   90.00
#
_symmetry.space_group_name_H-M   'P 1'
#
loop_
_entity.id
_entity.type
_entity.pdbx_description
1 polymer ?
#
loop_
_entity_poly.entity_id
_entity_poly.type
_entity_poly.pdbx_seq_one_letter_code
_entity_poly.pdbx_strand_id
1 'polypeptide(L)'
;MWPFCRMYDFDRNGTMSFEEFLALNKFLLKVKTVTMQMQLEFFVVQQAFSDRERGRGYLVTDDVNEALVKIGFLLDTPAFYTVCESFDQKKKGMFRLDDFISLCIFLQSARNLFNSFDTAKQGRVTLDLNQFVYCSERFPFSSSCFTVLGFLTSIFSSGRICRSLFELWLEG
;
A
#
# COMPACT_ATOMS: atom_id res chain seq x y z
N MET A 1 -26.71 -14.47 10.80
CA MET A 1 -26.80 -13.12 10.20
C MET A 1 -25.39 -12.56 10.06
N TRP A 2 -24.99 -12.20 8.84
CA TRP A 2 -23.63 -11.72 8.51
C TRP A 2 -23.24 -10.50 9.36
N PRO A 3 -21.98 -10.37 9.83
CA PRO A 3 -21.54 -9.24 10.67
C PRO A 3 -21.75 -7.87 10.03
N PHE A 4 -21.59 -7.79 8.71
CA PHE A 4 -21.79 -6.55 7.94
C PHE A 4 -23.25 -6.12 7.85
N CYS A 5 -24.21 -7.05 7.88
CA CYS A 5 -25.63 -6.72 7.94
C CYS A 5 -25.98 -6.00 9.25
N ARG A 6 -25.35 -6.38 10.38
CA ARG A 6 -25.57 -5.71 11.68
C ARG A 6 -24.96 -4.31 11.78
N MET A 7 -23.96 -3.97 10.96
CA MET A 7 -23.36 -2.63 10.95
C MET A 7 -24.20 -1.60 10.21
N TYR A 8 -25.04 -2.04 9.27
CA TYR A 8 -25.88 -1.20 8.42
C TYR A 8 -27.38 -1.39 8.68
N ASP A 9 -27.74 -2.12 9.75
CA ASP A 9 -29.09 -2.28 10.30
C ASP A 9 -29.34 -1.10 11.27
N PHE A 10 -29.83 0.01 10.73
CA PHE A 10 -30.03 1.27 11.44
C PHE A 10 -31.29 1.24 12.30
N ASP A 11 -32.31 0.50 11.88
CA ASP A 11 -33.56 0.38 12.60
C ASP A 11 -33.58 -0.76 13.64
N ARG A 12 -32.50 -1.58 13.68
CA ARG A 12 -32.28 -2.70 14.62
C ARG A 12 -33.40 -3.73 14.59
N ASN A 13 -34.13 -3.80 13.50
CA ASN A 13 -35.26 -4.71 13.38
C ASN A 13 -34.80 -6.15 13.08
N GLY A 14 -33.49 -6.35 12.78
CA GLY A 14 -32.89 -7.65 12.49
C GLY A 14 -33.11 -8.14 11.05
N THR A 15 -33.72 -7.30 10.21
CA THR A 15 -33.98 -7.50 8.78
C THR A 15 -33.40 -6.31 8.01
N MET A 16 -33.08 -6.50 6.72
CA MET A 16 -32.41 -5.48 5.93
C MET A 16 -33.42 -4.83 4.98
N SER A 17 -33.69 -3.53 5.18
CA SER A 17 -34.48 -2.73 4.25
C SER A 17 -33.70 -2.43 2.96
N PHE A 18 -34.39 -1.99 1.91
CA PHE A 18 -33.76 -1.69 0.63
C PHE A 18 -32.74 -0.53 0.73
N GLU A 19 -32.98 0.46 1.59
CA GLU A 19 -32.07 1.59 1.79
C GLU A 19 -30.78 1.18 2.51
N GLU A 20 -30.89 0.29 3.50
CA GLU A 20 -29.75 -0.32 4.19
C GLU A 20 -28.93 -1.22 3.27
N PHE A 21 -29.63 -1.97 2.41
CA PHE A 21 -28.99 -2.76 1.35
C PHE A 21 -28.22 -1.86 0.38
N LEU A 22 -28.76 -0.70 -0.03
CA LEU A 22 -28.06 0.25 -0.89
C LEU A 22 -26.82 0.84 -0.20
N ALA A 23 -26.92 1.19 1.08
CA ALA A 23 -25.79 1.70 1.87
C ALA A 23 -24.67 0.64 1.99
N LEU A 24 -25.04 -0.59 2.32
CA LEU A 24 -24.11 -1.72 2.39
C LEU A 24 -23.51 -2.03 1.02
N ASN A 25 -24.31 -2.08 -0.05
CA ASN A 25 -23.83 -2.36 -1.40
C ASN A 25 -22.87 -1.28 -1.89
N LYS A 26 -23.15 0.00 -1.61
CA LYS A 26 -22.24 1.10 -1.94
C LYS A 26 -20.92 1.01 -1.16
N PHE A 27 -20.97 0.60 0.10
CA PHE A 27 -19.77 0.34 0.88
C PHE A 27 -18.98 -0.85 0.33
N LEU A 28 -19.64 -1.97 0.04
CA LEU A 28 -19.00 -3.16 -0.54
C LEU A 28 -18.39 -2.87 -1.91
N LEU A 29 -19.04 -2.06 -2.75
CA LEU A 29 -18.48 -1.61 -4.03
C LEU A 29 -17.26 -0.71 -3.84
N LYS A 30 -17.29 0.21 -2.87
CA LYS A 30 -16.10 1.02 -2.53
C LYS A 30 -14.96 0.16 -2.02
N VAL A 31 -15.23 -0.76 -1.09
CA VAL A 31 -14.22 -1.70 -0.58
C VAL A 31 -13.67 -2.54 -1.73
N LYS A 32 -14.54 -3.11 -2.57
CA LYS A 32 -14.13 -3.91 -3.73
C LYS A 32 -13.27 -3.10 -4.71
N THR A 33 -13.64 -1.85 -4.98
CA THR A 33 -12.87 -0.97 -5.88
C THR A 33 -11.49 -0.67 -5.29
N VAL A 34 -11.42 -0.34 -3.99
CA VAL A 34 -10.15 -0.07 -3.31
C VAL A 34 -9.28 -1.32 -3.19
N THR A 35 -9.88 -2.49 -2.94
CA THR A 35 -9.14 -3.76 -2.84
C THR A 35 -8.66 -4.25 -4.21
N MET A 36 -9.43 -4.07 -5.27
CA MET A 36 -9.03 -4.41 -6.65
C MET A 36 -7.88 -3.51 -7.13
N GLN A 37 -7.91 -2.22 -6.77
CA GLN A 37 -6.80 -1.30 -7.06
C GLN A 37 -5.51 -1.73 -6.34
N MET A 38 -5.62 -2.15 -5.07
CA MET A 38 -4.45 -2.66 -4.32
C MET A 38 -3.93 -4.00 -4.85
N GLN A 39 -4.81 -4.87 -5.37
CA GLN A 39 -4.42 -6.13 -6.00
C GLN A 39 -3.56 -5.92 -7.24
N LEU A 40 -3.98 -5.01 -8.13
CA LEU A 40 -3.26 -4.75 -9.36
C LEU A 40 -1.86 -4.19 -9.07
N GLU A 41 -1.76 -3.22 -8.15
CA GLU A 41 -0.48 -2.66 -7.71
C GLU A 41 0.43 -3.72 -7.07
N PHE A 42 -0.13 -4.57 -6.20
CA PHE A 42 0.64 -5.64 -5.56
C PHE A 42 1.15 -6.67 -6.57
N PHE A 43 0.31 -7.07 -7.53
CA PHE A 43 0.70 -7.98 -8.60
C PHE A 43 1.83 -7.40 -9.47
N VAL A 44 1.74 -6.11 -9.84
CA VAL A 44 2.81 -5.43 -10.60
C VAL A 44 4.11 -5.36 -9.80
N VAL A 45 4.05 -5.09 -8.49
CA VAL A 45 5.23 -5.07 -7.62
C VAL A 45 5.88 -6.46 -7.53
N GLN A 46 5.09 -7.52 -7.34
CA GLN A 46 5.62 -8.88 -7.30
C GLN A 46 6.24 -9.28 -8.64
N GLN A 47 5.58 -8.97 -9.76
CA GLN A 47 6.12 -9.24 -11.08
C GLN A 47 7.43 -8.49 -11.33
N ALA A 48 7.50 -7.20 -10.97
CA ALA A 48 8.71 -6.40 -11.09
C ALA A 48 9.88 -6.97 -10.26
N PHE A 49 9.59 -7.55 -9.09
CA PHE A 49 10.59 -8.25 -8.29
C PHE A 49 11.04 -9.55 -8.96
N SER A 50 10.11 -10.43 -9.34
CA SER A 50 10.41 -11.74 -9.92
C SER A 50 11.19 -11.64 -11.23
N ASP A 51 10.90 -10.64 -12.06
CA ASP A 51 11.62 -10.40 -13.31
C ASP A 51 13.11 -10.05 -13.11
N ARG A 52 13.46 -9.50 -11.94
CA ARG A 52 14.80 -8.98 -11.61
C ARG A 52 15.59 -9.87 -10.67
N GLU A 53 14.89 -10.66 -9.87
CA GLU A 53 15.48 -11.62 -8.94
C GLU A 53 16.40 -12.63 -9.65
N ARG A 54 16.04 -13.05 -10.88
CA ARG A 54 16.80 -14.04 -11.69
C ARG A 54 17.14 -15.32 -10.90
N GLY A 55 16.25 -15.74 -9.99
CA GLY A 55 16.41 -16.94 -9.15
C GLY A 55 17.34 -16.80 -7.94
N ARG A 56 17.74 -15.57 -7.57
CA ARG A 56 18.62 -15.31 -6.41
C ARG A 56 17.88 -15.21 -5.07
N GLY A 57 16.57 -14.97 -5.06
CA GLY A 57 15.78 -14.67 -3.87
C GLY A 57 15.92 -13.23 -3.35
N TYR A 58 16.63 -12.36 -4.05
CA TYR A 58 16.84 -10.95 -3.69
C TYR A 58 17.21 -10.09 -4.90
N LEU A 59 17.03 -8.78 -4.76
CA LEU A 59 17.50 -7.76 -5.70
C LEU A 59 18.74 -7.06 -5.15
N VAL A 60 19.69 -6.75 -6.04
CA VAL A 60 20.75 -5.77 -5.76
C VAL A 60 20.24 -4.37 -6.06
N THR A 61 20.90 -3.34 -5.50
CA THR A 61 20.49 -1.94 -5.62
C THR A 61 20.19 -1.50 -7.06
N ASP A 62 21.00 -1.90 -8.04
CA ASP A 62 20.76 -1.57 -9.45
C ASP A 62 19.47 -2.21 -9.99
N ASP A 63 19.22 -3.47 -9.63
CA ASP A 63 17.98 -4.19 -9.99
C ASP A 63 16.74 -3.56 -9.32
N VAL A 64 16.88 -3.01 -8.10
CA VAL A 64 15.81 -2.28 -7.42
C VAL A 64 15.44 -1.02 -8.21
N ASN A 65 16.43 -0.26 -8.67
CA ASN A 65 16.16 0.94 -9.47
C ASN A 65 15.38 0.56 -10.74
N GLU A 66 15.85 -0.45 -11.47
CA GLU A 66 15.16 -0.90 -12.68
C GLU A 66 13.75 -1.46 -12.43
N ALA A 67 13.53 -2.11 -11.28
CA ALA A 67 12.21 -2.58 -10.87
C ALA A 67 11.27 -1.40 -10.53
N LEU A 68 11.77 -0.38 -9.81
CA LEU A 68 11.01 0.83 -9.49
C LEU A 68 10.59 1.60 -10.74
N VAL A 69 11.48 1.71 -11.73
CA VAL A 69 11.16 2.34 -13.03
C VAL A 69 10.02 1.60 -13.71
N LYS A 70 10.00 0.25 -13.65
CA LYS A 70 8.92 -0.57 -14.22
C LYS A 70 7.58 -0.35 -13.52
N ILE A 71 7.60 -0.12 -12.21
CA ILE A 71 6.41 0.24 -11.41
C ILE A 71 6.00 1.71 -11.66
N GLY A 72 6.87 2.51 -12.28
CA GLY A 72 6.61 3.90 -12.63
C GLY A 72 7.10 4.90 -11.59
N PHE A 73 8.04 4.53 -10.72
CA PHE A 73 8.75 5.44 -9.84
C PHE A 73 10.10 5.84 -10.46
N LEU A 74 10.29 7.13 -10.67
CA LEU A 74 11.54 7.73 -11.14
C LEU A 74 12.08 8.62 -10.02
N LEU A 75 13.13 8.14 -9.36
CA LEU A 75 13.81 8.86 -8.29
C LEU A 75 15.14 9.40 -8.81
N ASP A 76 15.53 10.59 -8.37
CA ASP A 76 16.88 11.08 -8.58
C ASP A 76 17.87 10.24 -7.76
N THR A 77 19.13 10.19 -8.22
CA THR A 77 20.17 9.34 -7.63
C THR A 77 20.34 9.55 -6.11
N PRO A 78 20.41 10.79 -5.58
CA PRO A 78 20.48 11.02 -4.14
C PRO A 78 19.27 10.48 -3.35
N ALA A 79 18.05 10.75 -3.83
CA ALA A 79 16.83 10.27 -3.16
C ALA A 79 16.74 8.74 -3.20
N PHE A 80 17.09 8.12 -4.33
CA PHE A 80 17.10 6.68 -4.50
C PHE A 80 18.00 5.99 -3.47
N TYR A 81 19.27 6.41 -3.35
CA TYR A 81 20.19 5.83 -2.37
C TYR A 81 19.73 6.04 -0.93
N THR A 82 19.23 7.24 -0.58
CA THR A 82 18.74 7.54 0.76
C THR A 82 17.59 6.61 1.17
N VAL A 83 16.66 6.38 0.24
CA VAL A 83 15.54 5.48 0.48
C VAL A 83 16.04 4.03 0.55
N CYS A 84 16.90 3.58 -0.35
CA CYS A 84 17.49 2.24 -0.28
C CYS A 84 18.20 1.98 1.05
N GLU A 85 19.01 2.91 1.55
CA GLU A 85 19.68 2.79 2.85
C GLU A 85 18.70 2.70 4.02
N SER A 86 17.56 3.38 3.93
CA SER A 86 16.51 3.35 4.96
C SER A 86 15.82 1.99 5.08
N PHE A 87 15.75 1.23 3.97
CA PHE A 87 15.11 -0.09 3.91
C PHE A 87 16.11 -1.25 3.94
N ASP A 88 17.39 -1.04 3.61
CA ASP A 88 18.47 -2.03 3.75
C ASP A 88 19.03 -2.06 5.19
N GLN A 89 18.23 -2.58 6.12
CA GLN A 89 18.58 -2.66 7.55
C GLN A 89 19.90 -3.40 7.82
N LYS A 90 20.28 -4.34 6.94
CA LYS A 90 21.48 -5.17 7.11
C LYS A 90 22.69 -4.59 6.38
N LYS A 91 22.54 -3.49 5.64
CA LYS A 91 23.57 -2.84 4.81
C LYS A 91 24.29 -3.83 3.89
N LYS A 92 23.55 -4.80 3.35
CA LYS A 92 24.12 -5.85 2.48
C LYS A 92 23.96 -5.52 0.99
N GLY A 93 23.23 -4.45 0.66
CA GLY A 93 22.84 -4.14 -0.72
C GLY A 93 21.91 -5.19 -1.32
N MET A 94 21.19 -5.94 -0.47
CA MET A 94 20.33 -7.06 -0.87
C MET A 94 18.91 -6.84 -0.35
N PHE A 95 17.97 -6.63 -1.27
CA PHE A 95 16.56 -6.43 -0.97
C PHE A 95 15.80 -7.72 -1.19
N ARG A 96 15.19 -8.28 -0.13
CA ARG A 96 14.23 -9.38 -0.28
C ARG A 96 12.87 -8.85 -0.71
N LEU A 97 11.95 -9.75 -1.05
CA LEU A 97 10.60 -9.40 -1.44
C LEU A 97 9.91 -8.50 -0.39
N ASP A 98 10.04 -8.83 0.90
CA ASP A 98 9.43 -8.06 1.99
C ASP A 98 9.97 -6.62 2.08
N ASP A 99 11.28 -6.45 1.89
CA ASP A 99 11.95 -5.15 1.90
C ASP A 99 11.50 -4.32 0.68
N PHE A 100 11.42 -4.97 -0.48
CA PHE A 100 10.99 -4.34 -1.73
C PHE A 100 9.51 -3.93 -1.72
N ILE A 101 8.63 -4.76 -1.16
CA ILE A 101 7.21 -4.42 -0.97
C ILE A 101 7.08 -3.23 -0.03
N SER A 102 7.81 -3.23 1.09
CA SER A 102 7.79 -2.12 2.06
C SER A 102 8.24 -0.81 1.43
N LEU A 103 9.30 -0.86 0.61
CA LEU A 103 9.79 0.26 -0.18
C LEU A 103 8.72 0.80 -1.14
N CYS A 104 8.04 -0.07 -1.89
CA CYS A 104 7.01 0.34 -2.85
C CYS A 104 5.80 0.97 -2.14
N ILE A 105 5.36 0.42 -1.01
CA ILE A 105 4.27 0.98 -0.20
C ILE A 105 4.63 2.38 0.30
N PHE A 106 5.87 2.56 0.74
CA PHE A 106 6.38 3.85 1.17
C PHE A 106 6.32 4.88 0.03
N LEU A 107 6.85 4.52 -1.15
CA LEU A 107 6.86 5.41 -2.31
C LEU A 107 5.44 5.77 -2.79
N GLN A 108 4.52 4.80 -2.78
CA GLN A 108 3.13 5.07 -3.14
C GLN A 108 2.45 6.00 -2.14
N SER A 109 2.71 5.82 -0.85
CA SER A 109 2.20 6.71 0.21
C SER A 109 2.76 8.13 0.06
N ALA A 110 4.05 8.26 -0.22
CA ALA A 110 4.70 9.53 -0.50
C ALA A 110 4.09 10.24 -1.71
N ARG A 111 3.86 9.52 -2.81
CA ARG A 111 3.19 10.03 -4.01
C ARG A 111 1.77 10.50 -3.72
N ASN A 112 1.00 9.73 -2.95
CA ASN A 112 -0.38 10.10 -2.59
C ASN A 112 -0.41 11.39 -1.76
N LEU A 113 0.50 11.53 -0.80
CA LEU A 113 0.63 12.75 -0.01
C LEU A 113 1.07 13.92 -0.89
N PHE A 114 2.09 13.74 -1.73
CA PHE A 114 2.54 14.77 -2.67
C PHE A 114 1.40 15.27 -3.56
N ASN A 115 0.63 14.35 -4.15
CA ASN A 115 -0.51 14.66 -5.01
C ASN A 115 -1.65 15.39 -4.27
N SER A 116 -1.77 15.21 -2.95
CA SER A 116 -2.77 15.94 -2.17
C SER A 116 -2.46 17.44 -2.05
N PHE A 117 -1.18 17.81 -2.17
CA PHE A 117 -0.75 19.21 -2.16
C PHE A 117 -0.45 19.74 -3.59
N ASP A 118 -0.03 18.89 -4.53
CA ASP A 118 0.17 19.24 -5.95
C ASP A 118 -1.15 19.22 -6.75
N THR A 119 -2.13 20.01 -6.34
CA THR A 119 -3.45 20.08 -6.99
C THR A 119 -3.37 20.54 -8.45
N ALA A 120 -2.36 21.36 -8.79
CA ALA A 120 -2.12 21.85 -10.13
C ALA A 120 -1.31 20.88 -11.02
N LYS A 121 -0.83 19.75 -10.48
CA LYS A 121 0.03 18.78 -11.17
C LYS A 121 1.26 19.41 -11.82
N GLN A 122 1.84 20.41 -11.16
CA GLN A 122 3.02 21.12 -11.63
C GLN A 122 4.32 20.36 -11.30
N GLY A 123 4.24 19.26 -10.54
CA GLY A 123 5.40 18.46 -10.13
C GLY A 123 6.24 19.13 -9.05
N ARG A 124 5.73 20.18 -8.40
CA ARG A 124 6.37 20.90 -7.29
C ARG A 124 5.33 21.33 -6.27
N VAL A 125 5.67 21.24 -5.00
CA VAL A 125 4.81 21.68 -3.90
C VAL A 125 5.56 22.72 -3.09
N THR A 126 4.88 23.82 -2.74
CA THR A 126 5.38 24.79 -1.76
C THR A 126 4.60 24.58 -0.48
N LEU A 127 5.31 24.31 0.62
CA LEU A 127 4.72 24.05 1.93
C LEU A 127 5.11 25.16 2.90
N ASP A 128 4.16 25.63 3.70
CA ASP A 128 4.48 26.38 4.92
C ASP A 128 4.94 25.44 6.05
N LEU A 129 5.40 26.01 7.18
CA LEU A 129 5.88 25.22 8.31
C LEU A 129 4.80 24.28 8.87
N ASN A 130 3.55 24.70 8.93
CA ASN A 130 2.46 23.89 9.49
C ASN A 130 2.15 22.71 8.58
N GLN A 131 2.12 22.94 7.26
CA GLN A 131 1.93 21.90 6.26
C GLN A 131 3.10 20.93 6.25
N PHE A 132 4.34 21.42 6.41
CA PHE A 132 5.52 20.57 6.52
C PHE A 132 5.46 19.65 7.76
N VAL A 133 5.10 20.19 8.93
CA VAL A 133 4.91 19.40 10.15
C VAL A 133 3.79 18.37 9.98
N TYR A 134 2.66 18.77 9.39
CA TYR A 134 1.56 17.85 9.08
C TYR A 134 2.00 16.70 8.16
N CYS A 135 2.77 16.99 7.12
CA CYS A 135 3.35 15.98 6.26
C CYS A 135 4.27 15.04 7.05
N SER A 136 5.18 15.58 7.87
CA SER A 136 6.15 14.79 8.64
C SER A 136 5.48 13.79 9.60
N GLU A 137 4.41 14.20 10.28
CA GLU A 137 3.64 13.33 11.19
C GLU A 137 2.81 12.27 10.44
N ARG A 138 2.37 12.60 9.22
CA ARG A 138 1.54 11.69 8.40
C ARG A 138 2.38 10.78 7.51
N PHE A 139 3.66 11.10 7.31
CA PHE A 139 4.62 10.22 6.67
C PHE A 139 4.94 9.05 7.60
N PRO A 140 4.97 7.80 7.09
CA PRO A 140 5.34 6.62 7.89
C PRO A 140 6.83 6.61 8.33
N PHE A 141 7.54 7.73 8.21
CA PHE A 141 8.98 7.88 8.53
C PHE A 141 9.29 7.87 10.03
N SER A 142 8.29 8.05 10.90
CA SER A 142 8.48 8.02 12.35
C SER A 142 8.65 6.59 12.86
N SER A 143 9.86 6.02 12.71
CA SER A 143 10.48 4.94 13.50
C SER A 143 9.69 3.63 13.72
N SER A 144 8.51 3.55 13.12
CA SER A 144 7.43 2.62 13.47
C SER A 144 6.81 2.03 12.22
N CYS A 145 7.45 2.18 11.04
CA CYS A 145 6.98 1.60 9.77
C CYS A 145 6.76 0.08 9.84
N PHE A 146 7.22 -0.58 10.91
CA PHE A 146 6.79 -1.92 11.33
C PHE A 146 5.29 -2.08 11.58
N THR A 147 4.51 -1.01 11.85
CA THR A 147 3.08 -1.14 12.18
C THR A 147 2.16 -1.11 10.97
N VAL A 148 2.50 -0.49 9.83
CA VAL A 148 1.61 -0.54 8.64
C VAL A 148 1.75 -1.88 7.93
N LEU A 149 2.99 -2.38 7.79
CA LEU A 149 3.21 -3.75 7.34
C LEU A 149 2.72 -4.74 8.41
N GLY A 150 2.90 -4.45 9.70
CA GLY A 150 2.35 -5.23 10.82
C GLY A 150 0.81 -5.24 10.85
N PHE A 151 0.14 -4.17 10.45
CA PHE A 151 -1.32 -4.10 10.33
C PHE A 151 -1.80 -4.90 9.14
N LEU A 152 -1.17 -4.75 7.98
CA LEU A 152 -1.53 -5.52 6.78
C LEU A 152 -1.25 -7.01 7.01
N THR A 153 -0.04 -7.37 7.46
CA THR A 153 0.31 -8.75 7.80
C THR A 153 -0.50 -9.30 8.97
N SER A 154 -0.89 -8.52 9.99
CA SER A 154 -1.83 -8.98 11.04
C SER A 154 -3.26 -9.09 10.52
N ILE A 155 -3.70 -8.24 9.60
CA ILE A 155 -4.99 -8.41 8.92
C ILE A 155 -5.00 -9.71 8.10
N PHE A 156 -3.89 -10.05 7.43
CA PHE A 156 -3.74 -11.28 6.66
C PHE A 156 -3.41 -12.53 7.51
N SER A 157 -2.68 -12.40 8.62
CA SER A 157 -2.24 -13.48 9.51
C SER A 157 -3.25 -13.79 10.63
N SER A 158 -4.01 -12.80 11.11
CA SER A 158 -4.97 -12.96 12.21
C SER A 158 -6.37 -13.43 11.75
N GLY A 159 -6.55 -13.87 10.50
CA GLY A 159 -7.78 -14.53 10.04
C GLY A 159 -9.06 -13.69 10.14
N ARG A 160 -8.97 -12.36 10.27
CA ARG A 160 -10.14 -11.46 10.39
C ARG A 160 -10.77 -11.13 9.03
N ILE A 161 -10.06 -11.40 7.94
CA ILE A 161 -10.61 -11.49 6.60
C ILE A 161 -10.49 -12.97 6.22
N CYS A 162 -11.64 -13.62 5.96
CA CYS A 162 -11.70 -15.07 5.70
C CYS A 162 -10.66 -15.48 4.65
N ARG A 163 -10.00 -16.61 4.88
CA ARG A 163 -9.11 -17.30 3.92
C ARG A 163 -9.70 -17.38 2.50
N SER A 164 -11.02 -17.41 2.40
CA SER A 164 -11.82 -17.35 1.16
C SER A 164 -11.62 -16.07 0.33
N LEU A 165 -11.39 -14.92 0.96
CA LEU A 165 -11.08 -13.65 0.28
C LEU A 165 -9.61 -13.57 -0.15
N PHE A 166 -8.72 -14.34 0.47
CA PHE A 166 -7.33 -14.51 0.03
C PHE A 166 -7.23 -15.50 -1.15
N GLU A 167 -8.07 -16.55 -1.19
CA GLU A 167 -8.15 -17.45 -2.35
C GLU A 167 -8.86 -16.79 -3.54
N LEU A 168 -9.91 -15.99 -3.31
CA LEU A 168 -10.45 -15.09 -4.34
C LEU A 168 -9.47 -13.97 -4.75
N TRP A 169 -8.41 -13.74 -3.98
CA TRP A 169 -7.34 -12.80 -4.30
C TRP A 169 -6.21 -13.42 -5.12
N LEU A 170 -6.08 -14.76 -5.09
CA LEU A 170 -5.11 -15.55 -5.86
C LEU A 170 -5.70 -16.13 -7.16
N GLU A 171 -7.01 -16.35 -7.24
CA GLU A 171 -7.68 -16.99 -8.40
C GLU A 171 -8.36 -15.99 -9.37
N GLY A 172 -8.13 -14.68 -9.21
CA GLY A 172 -8.74 -13.63 -10.04
C GLY A 172 -7.74 -12.76 -10.77
#